data_AF-A0A377Z4Y9-F1
#
_entry.id   AF-A0A377Z4Y9-F1
#
_cell.length_a   1.000
_cell.length_b   1.000
_cell.length_c   1.000
_cell.angle_alpha   90.00
_cell.angle_beta   90.00
_cell.angle_gamma   90.00
#
_symmetry.space_group_name_H-M   'P 1'
#
loop_
_entity.id
_entity.type
_entity.pdbx_description
1 polymer ?
#
loop_
_entity_poly.entity_id
_entity_poly.type
_entity_poly.pdbx_seq_one_letter_code
_entity_poly.pdbx_strand_id
1 'polypeptide(L)'
;MSTTPLTLSFAGQQPPIALPQVPGTRGPVGVDMRGLNQSGFCSYDPGFANTAGCQSAISWIDTENSVLLHRGYPVDQLARQCDFSKWPTSC
;
A
#
# COMPACT_ATOMS: atom_id res chain seq x y z
N MET A 1 -10.55 1.41 -14.00
CA MET A 1 -11.11 0.16 -13.45
C MET A 1 -12.14 0.55 -12.41
N SER A 2 -13.40 0.14 -12.58
CA SER A 2 -14.47 0.46 -11.62
C SER A 2 -14.34 -0.48 -10.43
N THR A 3 -13.73 -0.03 -9.35
CA THR A 3 -13.57 -0.81 -8.11
C THR A 3 -14.84 -0.68 -7.27
N THR A 4 -15.61 -1.77 -7.19
CA THR A 4 -16.75 -1.89 -6.28
C THR A 4 -16.28 -1.65 -4.85
N PRO A 5 -16.88 -0.70 -4.10
CA PRO A 5 -16.48 -0.43 -2.72
C PRO A 5 -16.77 -1.65 -1.84
N LEU A 6 -15.85 -1.96 -0.93
CA LEU A 6 -16.10 -2.96 0.11
C LEU A 6 -17.09 -2.38 1.10
N THR A 7 -17.93 -3.21 1.72
CA THR A 7 -18.90 -2.78 2.71
C THR A 7 -18.70 -3.52 4.02
N LEU A 8 -18.66 -2.77 5.12
CA LEU A 8 -18.64 -3.30 6.48
C LEU A 8 -20.03 -3.17 7.08
N SER A 9 -20.62 -4.30 7.49
CA SER A 9 -21.94 -4.36 8.12
C SER A 9 -21.81 -4.97 9.51
N PHE A 10 -22.41 -4.34 10.51
CA PHE A 10 -22.45 -4.85 11.88
C PHE A 10 -23.84 -5.42 12.19
N ALA A 11 -23.88 -6.52 12.93
CA ALA A 11 -25.15 -7.10 13.38
C ALA A 11 -25.90 -6.10 14.28
N GLY A 12 -26.98 -5.51 13.75
CA GLY A 12 -27.85 -4.57 14.48
C GLY A 12 -27.57 -3.07 14.25
N GLN A 13 -26.60 -2.70 13.40
CA GLN A 13 -26.38 -1.30 13.00
C GLN A 13 -26.61 -1.12 11.50
N GLN A 14 -27.50 -0.19 11.16
CA GLN A 14 -27.68 0.35 9.82
C GLN A 14 -27.36 1.85 9.86
N PRO A 15 -26.79 2.44 8.79
CA PRO A 15 -26.45 1.85 7.49
C PRO A 15 -25.05 1.17 7.44
N PRO A 16 -24.79 0.29 6.45
CA PRO A 16 -23.46 -0.25 6.19
C PRO A 16 -22.44 0.84 5.88
N ILE A 17 -21.19 0.64 6.31
CA ILE A 17 -20.10 1.57 6.07
C ILE A 17 -19.40 1.17 4.77
N ALA A 18 -19.32 2.10 3.83
CA ALA A 18 -18.52 1.92 2.62
C ALA A 18 -17.03 2.12 2.93
N LEU A 19 -16.22 1.16 2.51
CA LEU A 19 -14.77 1.14 2.62
C LEU A 19 -14.19 1.07 1.20
N PRO A 20 -13.84 2.22 0.59
CA PRO A 20 -13.27 2.26 -0.75
C PRO A 20 -11.98 1.45 -0.86
N GLN A 21 -11.78 0.82 -2.02
CA GLN A 21 -10.51 0.17 -2.34
C GLN A 21 -9.49 1.20 -2.83
N VAL A 22 -8.23 1.02 -2.45
CA VAL A 22 -7.09 1.86 -2.82
C VAL A 22 -6.08 0.98 -3.59
N PRO A 23 -6.18 0.90 -4.93
CA PRO A 23 -5.30 0.05 -5.72
C PRO A 23 -3.89 0.65 -5.82
N GLY A 24 -2.88 -0.23 -5.76
CA GLY A 24 -1.49 0.10 -6.10
C GLY A 24 -1.09 -0.48 -7.46
N THR A 25 0.04 -0.03 -8.01
CA THR A 25 0.62 -0.63 -9.22
C THR A 25 1.16 -2.04 -8.96
N ARG A 26 1.61 -2.31 -7.73
CA ARG A 26 2.11 -3.60 -7.24
C ARG A 26 1.62 -3.81 -5.81
N GLY A 27 1.53 -5.07 -5.41
CA GLY A 27 1.19 -5.44 -4.03
C GLY A 27 -0.30 -5.59 -3.73
N PRO A 28 -0.64 -5.77 -2.45
CA PRO A 28 -2.01 -5.85 -1.97
C PRO A 28 -2.81 -4.58 -2.26
N VAL A 29 -4.13 -4.73 -2.44
CA VAL A 29 -5.06 -3.60 -2.54
C VAL A 29 -5.35 -3.07 -1.14
N GLY A 30 -5.15 -1.76 -0.93
CA GLY A 30 -5.47 -1.12 0.33
C GLY A 30 -6.97 -0.94 0.52
N VAL A 31 -7.41 -0.85 1.78
CA VAL A 31 -8.79 -0.53 2.13
C VAL A 31 -8.80 0.79 2.89
N ASP A 32 -9.55 1.77 2.39
CA ASP A 32 -9.68 3.07 3.05
C ASP A 32 -10.61 2.97 4.25
N MET A 33 -10.00 2.86 5.43
CA MET A 33 -10.69 2.75 6.72
C MET A 33 -10.98 4.09 7.41
N ARG A 34 -10.72 5.24 6.75
CA ARG A 34 -10.96 6.57 7.35
C ARG A 34 -12.42 6.78 7.77
N GLY A 35 -13.35 6.14 7.06
CA GLY A 35 -14.77 6.18 7.38
C GLY A 35 -15.14 5.53 8.73
N LEU A 36 -14.30 4.64 9.28
CA LEU A 36 -14.56 3.99 10.57
C LEU A 36 -14.55 4.97 11.76
N ASN A 37 -13.80 6.06 11.66
CA ASN A 37 -13.75 7.07 12.72
C ASN A 37 -15.14 7.67 13.02
N GLN A 38 -16.01 7.78 12.01
CA GLN A 38 -17.36 8.32 12.17
C GLN A 38 -18.35 7.34 12.81
N SER A 39 -18.01 6.05 12.85
CA SER A 39 -18.88 5.00 13.41
C SER A 39 -18.47 4.55 14.81
N GLY A 40 -17.46 5.19 15.42
CA GLY A 40 -16.95 4.83 16.75
C GLY A 40 -16.08 3.58 16.75
N PHE A 41 -15.68 3.07 15.58
CA PHE A 41 -14.76 1.95 15.44
C PHE A 41 -13.35 2.43 15.08
N CYS A 42 -12.35 1.67 15.50
CA CYS A 42 -10.96 1.84 15.06
C CYS A 42 -10.41 0.50 14.58
N SER A 43 -9.40 0.54 13.72
CA SER A 43 -8.63 -0.66 13.40
C SER A 43 -7.76 -1.05 14.58
N TYR A 44 -7.65 -2.35 14.83
CA TYR A 44 -6.76 -2.91 15.84
C TYR A 44 -5.74 -3.81 15.13
N ASP A 45 -4.55 -3.26 14.89
CA ASP A 45 -3.44 -3.94 14.20
C ASP A 45 -2.11 -3.63 14.92
N PRO A 46 -1.82 -4.30 16.05
CA PRO A 46 -0.58 -4.10 16.78
C PRO A 46 0.64 -4.40 15.91
N GLY A 47 1.50 -3.40 15.71
CA GLY A 47 2.68 -3.53 14.84
C GLY A 47 2.43 -3.23 13.36
N PHE A 48 1.20 -2.83 12.98
CA PHE A 48 0.86 -2.35 11.63
C PHE A 48 1.15 -3.36 10.51
N ALA A 49 1.07 -4.66 10.79
CA ALA A 49 1.41 -5.70 9.84
C ALA A 49 0.46 -5.72 8.62
N ASN A 50 -0.77 -5.25 8.79
CA ASN A 50 -1.79 -5.17 7.75
C ASN A 50 -2.33 -3.74 7.54
N THR A 51 -1.54 -2.73 7.89
CA THR A 51 -1.91 -1.32 7.76
C THR A 51 -0.97 -0.59 6.81
N ALA A 52 -1.50 -0.17 5.66
CA ALA A 52 -0.77 0.69 4.72
C ALA A 52 -0.77 2.15 5.22
N GLY A 53 0.35 2.62 5.77
CA GLY A 53 0.46 3.98 6.33
C GLY A 53 0.53 5.10 5.28
N CYS A 54 0.99 4.82 4.05
CA CYS A 54 1.04 5.80 2.97
C CYS A 54 1.03 5.13 1.59
N GLN A 55 0.76 5.93 0.55
CA GLN A 55 1.07 5.58 -0.83
C GLN A 55 2.50 6.00 -1.17
N SER A 56 3.29 5.14 -1.78
CA SER A 56 4.68 5.42 -2.15
C SER A 56 4.99 4.95 -3.56
N ALA A 57 5.84 5.71 -4.25
CA ALA A 57 6.42 5.37 -5.55
C ALA A 57 7.95 5.20 -5.48
N ILE A 58 8.53 5.18 -4.27
CA ILE A 58 10.00 5.19 -4.08
C ILE A 58 10.59 3.79 -4.21
N SER A 59 10.10 2.83 -3.42
CA SER A 59 10.65 1.47 -3.39
C SER A 59 9.55 0.44 -3.24
N TRP A 60 9.77 -0.74 -3.81
CA TRP A 60 8.89 -1.89 -3.69
C TRP A 60 9.71 -3.12 -3.27
N ILE A 61 9.18 -3.87 -2.30
CA ILE A 61 9.81 -5.07 -1.76
C ILE A 61 8.84 -6.24 -1.94
N ASP A 62 9.33 -7.33 -2.49
CA ASP A 62 8.67 -8.63 -2.52
C ASP A 62 9.63 -9.65 -1.93
N THR A 63 9.35 -10.06 -0.69
CA THR A 63 10.18 -10.98 0.07
C THR A 63 10.10 -12.42 -0.43
N GLU A 64 8.96 -12.83 -1.00
CA GLU A 64 8.77 -14.18 -1.52
C GLU A 64 9.63 -14.41 -2.76
N ASN A 65 9.67 -13.41 -3.65
CA ASN A 65 10.44 -13.47 -4.88
C ASN A 65 11.84 -12.85 -4.77
N SER A 66 12.26 -12.42 -3.58
CA SER A 66 13.54 -11.74 -3.34
C SER A 66 13.78 -10.52 -4.24
N VAL A 67 12.74 -9.72 -4.48
CA VAL A 67 12.80 -8.52 -5.33
C VAL A 67 12.83 -7.26 -4.48
N LEU A 68 13.83 -6.40 -4.72
CA LEU A 68 13.91 -5.04 -4.20
C LEU A 68 14.05 -4.07 -5.37
N LEU A 69 13.06 -3.18 -5.53
CA LEU A 69 13.04 -2.16 -6.55
C LEU A 69 13.25 -0.77 -5.93
N HIS A 70 13.99 0.08 -6.61
CA HIS A 70 14.03 1.53 -6.34
C HIS A 70 13.63 2.28 -7.60
N ARG A 71 12.56 3.07 -7.51
CA ARG A 71 11.88 3.73 -8.65
C ARG A 71 11.57 2.80 -9.83
N GLY A 72 11.31 1.53 -9.53
CA GLY A 72 11.03 0.49 -10.52
C GLY A 72 12.24 -0.26 -11.06
N TYR A 73 13.47 0.17 -10.77
CA TYR A 73 14.69 -0.53 -11.17
C TYR A 73 15.13 -1.56 -10.13
N PRO A 74 15.53 -2.78 -10.55
CA PRO A 74 16.17 -3.74 -9.65
C PRO A 74 17.40 -3.15 -8.96
N VAL A 75 17.49 -3.33 -7.65
CA VAL A 75 18.60 -2.75 -6.87
C VAL A 75 19.97 -3.31 -7.27
N ASP A 76 20.04 -4.55 -7.76
CA ASP A 76 21.27 -5.17 -8.24
C ASP A 76 21.80 -4.51 -9.51
N GLN A 77 20.89 -4.11 -10.41
CA GLN A 77 21.20 -3.30 -11.58
C GLN A 77 21.77 -1.95 -11.15
N LEU A 78 21.07 -1.25 -10.24
CA LEU A 78 21.51 0.04 -9.75
C LEU A 78 22.88 -0.04 -9.07
N ALA A 79 23.12 -1.05 -8.23
CA ALA A 79 24.39 -1.22 -7.53
C ALA A 79 25.58 -1.50 -8.46
N ARG A 80 25.34 -2.12 -9.63
CA ARG A 80 26.39 -2.45 -10.61
C ARG A 80 26.64 -1.35 -11.64
N GLN A 81 25.62 -0.57 -11.96
CA GLN A 81 25.63 0.35 -13.10
C GLN A 81 25.60 1.83 -12.70
N CYS A 82 25.25 2.15 -11.45
CA CYS A 82 25.05 3.51 -11.00
C CYS A 82 26.01 3.90 -9.87
N ASP A 83 26.52 5.13 -9.94
CA ASP A 83 27.18 5.77 -8.81
C ASP A 83 26.16 6.50 -7.94
N PHE A 84 26.27 6.37 -6.61
CA PHE A 84 25.36 7.02 -5.65
C PHE A 84 25.28 8.55 -5.87
N SER A 85 26.42 9.21 -6.14
CA SER A 85 26.47 10.66 -6.34
C SER A 85 25.88 11.14 -7.67
N LYS A 86 25.68 10.24 -8.63
CA LYS A 86 25.17 10.58 -9.99
C LYS A 86 23.72 10.16 -10.20
N TRP A 87 23.16 9.38 -9.28
CA TRP A 87 21.74 9.05 -9.25
C TRP A 87 20.90 10.31 -8.96
N PRO A 88 19.80 10.59 -9.68
CA PRO A 88 19.14 9.81 -10.75
C PRO A 88 19.49 10.27 -12.19
N THR A 89 20.44 11.18 -12.36
CA THR A 89 20.76 11.82 -13.65
C THR A 89 21.67 11.01 -14.56
N SER A 90 22.39 10.01 -14.02
CA SER A 90 23.26 9.14 -14.82
C SER A 90 23.30 7.73 -14.23
N CYS A 91 22.61 6.86 -14.96
CA CYS A 91 22.79 5.43 -15.18
C CYS A 91 22.42 5.21 -16.67
#